data_AF-A0AAJ4ZCG7-F1
#
_entry.id   AF-A0AAJ4ZCG7-F1
#
_cell.length_a   1.000
_cell.length_b   1.000
_cell.length_c   1.000
_cell.angle_alpha   90.00
_cell.angle_beta   90.00
_cell.angle_gamma   90.00
#
_symmetry.space_group_name_H-M   'P 1'
#
loop_
_entity.id
_entity.type
_entity.pdbx_description
1 polymer ?
#
loop_
_entity_poly.entity_id
_entity_poly.type
_entity_poly.pdbx_seq_one_letter_code
_entity_poly.pdbx_strand_id
1 'polypeptide(L)'
;MRKQLLILLCCLTGPAMAAVKCETQNLNGHSTDICVNSGKFSHDYYTLVVDKNVMFTLPDDYVEDIVLTHRVPEDAAIEFPAPSGTAPGTIVKITGGCVPVSEKRSFGGKMVGIEVARVCSFKWGDVDVLKDARLKFE
;
A
#
# COMPACT_ATOMS: atom_id res chain seq x y z
N MET A 1 19.01 -38.84 47.63
CA MET A 1 17.78 -38.15 47.17
C MET A 1 18.18 -37.09 46.14
N ARG A 2 18.00 -37.36 44.84
CA ARG A 2 18.40 -36.45 43.75
C ARG A 2 17.24 -35.52 43.41
N LYS A 3 17.43 -34.20 43.61
CA LYS A 3 16.48 -33.16 43.19
C LYS A 3 16.57 -33.00 41.67
N GLN A 4 15.50 -33.35 40.96
CA GLN A 4 15.38 -33.06 39.52
C GLN A 4 14.98 -31.59 39.36
N LEU A 5 15.85 -30.82 38.71
CA LEU A 5 15.63 -29.44 38.33
C LEU A 5 14.93 -29.43 36.97
N LEU A 6 13.63 -29.13 36.93
CA LEU A 6 12.92 -28.88 35.67
C LEU A 6 13.36 -27.50 35.14
N ILE A 7 14.09 -27.50 34.02
CA ILE A 7 14.39 -26.29 33.25
C ILE A 7 13.18 -26.03 32.35
N LEU A 8 12.45 -24.96 32.65
CA LEU A 8 11.32 -24.49 31.86
C LEU A 8 11.87 -23.80 30.59
N LEU A 9 11.78 -24.49 29.45
CA LEU A 9 12.15 -23.94 28.15
C LEU A 9 11.06 -22.96 27.70
N CYS A 10 11.26 -21.68 27.98
CA CYS A 10 10.36 -20.61 27.55
C CYS A 10 10.51 -20.45 26.02
N CYS A 11 9.57 -21.01 25.25
CA CYS A 11 9.44 -20.72 23.82
C CYS A 11 9.03 -19.26 23.65
N LEU A 12 9.98 -18.41 23.29
CA LEU A 12 9.71 -17.07 22.78
C LEU A 12 9.07 -17.21 21.40
N THR A 13 7.74 -17.39 21.35
CA THR A 13 6.98 -17.15 20.13
C THR A 13 6.90 -15.64 19.94
N GLY A 14 7.91 -15.06 19.28
CA GLY A 14 7.81 -13.69 18.79
C GLY A 14 6.61 -13.59 17.83
N PRO A 15 5.84 -12.49 17.86
CA PRO A 15 4.77 -12.30 16.90
C PRO A 15 5.35 -12.36 15.48
N ALA A 16 4.71 -13.14 14.61
CA ALA A 16 5.03 -13.13 13.19
C ALA A 16 4.75 -11.71 12.66
N MET A 17 5.82 -10.94 12.46
CA MET A 17 5.73 -9.64 11.81
C MET A 17 5.08 -9.85 10.43
N ALA A 18 3.99 -9.14 10.17
CA ALA A 18 3.30 -9.19 8.90
C ALA A 18 4.28 -8.89 7.75
N ALA A 19 4.19 -9.64 6.67
CA ALA A 19 5.10 -9.49 5.54
C ALA A 19 4.72 -8.22 4.78
N VAL A 20 5.53 -7.17 4.92
CA VAL A 20 5.37 -5.93 4.15
C VAL A 20 6.11 -6.09 2.83
N LYS A 21 5.37 -5.99 1.71
CA LYS A 21 5.94 -5.99 0.35
C LYS A 21 5.79 -4.59 -0.23
N CYS A 22 6.86 -4.04 -0.81
CA CYS A 22 6.85 -2.69 -1.36
C CYS A 22 7.39 -2.66 -2.79
N GLU A 23 6.82 -1.78 -3.60
CA GLU A 23 7.36 -1.38 -4.91
C GLU A 23 7.71 0.11 -4.84
N THR A 24 8.93 0.45 -5.28
CA THR A 24 9.44 1.82 -5.27
C THR A 24 9.66 2.29 -6.71
N GLN A 25 9.25 3.52 -7.01
CA GLN A 25 9.47 4.16 -8.31
C GLN A 25 9.97 5.60 -8.14
N ASN A 26 10.82 6.05 -9.06
CA ASN A 26 11.13 7.47 -9.23
C ASN A 26 10.51 7.93 -10.54
N LEU A 27 9.46 8.74 -10.47
CA LEU A 27 8.69 9.18 -11.64
C LEU A 27 8.38 10.67 -11.54
N ASN A 28 8.57 11.40 -12.65
CA ASN A 28 8.30 12.85 -12.73
C ASN A 28 8.96 13.68 -11.62
N GLY A 29 10.12 13.26 -11.12
CA GLY A 29 10.85 13.94 -10.05
C GLY A 29 10.42 13.57 -8.62
N HIS A 30 9.47 12.66 -8.46
CA HIS A 30 8.97 12.18 -7.17
C HIS A 30 9.44 10.74 -6.90
N SER A 31 9.80 10.46 -5.64
CA SER A 31 10.07 9.11 -5.15
C SER A 31 8.81 8.56 -4.49
N THR A 32 8.28 7.46 -5.01
CA THR A 32 7.02 6.89 -4.54
C THR A 32 7.21 5.44 -4.13
N ASP A 33 6.65 5.08 -2.98
CA ASP A 33 6.51 3.70 -2.52
C ASP A 33 5.03 3.33 -2.46
N ILE A 34 4.70 2.13 -2.95
CA ILE A 34 3.43 1.46 -2.64
C ILE A 34 3.75 0.18 -1.87
N CYS A 35 3.25 0.08 -0.66
CA CYS A 35 3.50 -1.07 0.21
C CYS A 35 2.19 -1.76 0.57
N VAL A 36 2.17 -3.08 0.54
CA VAL A 36 1.09 -3.91 1.08
C VAL A 36 1.55 -4.60 2.35
N ASN A 37 0.74 -4.48 3.40
CA ASN A 37 0.91 -5.17 4.66
C ASN A 37 -0.17 -6.23 4.80
N SER A 38 0.24 -7.49 4.76
CA SER A 38 -0.66 -8.65 4.82
C SER A 38 -0.57 -9.37 6.16
N GLY A 39 -1.70 -9.47 6.86
CA GLY A 39 -1.85 -10.23 8.11
C GLY A 39 -2.65 -11.51 7.90
N LYS A 40 -2.44 -12.51 8.78
CA LYS A 40 -3.28 -13.72 8.76
C LYS A 40 -4.69 -13.37 9.25
N PHE A 41 -5.69 -13.59 8.40
CA PHE A 41 -7.11 -13.30 8.69
C PHE A 41 -7.41 -11.81 8.93
N SER A 42 -6.69 -10.91 8.27
CA SER A 42 -6.98 -9.48 8.22
C SER A 42 -7.06 -9.00 6.77
N HIS A 43 -7.62 -7.81 6.57
CA HIS A 43 -7.45 -7.08 5.30
C HIS A 43 -5.97 -6.85 5.01
N ASP A 44 -5.64 -6.86 3.73
CA ASP A 44 -4.38 -6.30 3.27
C ASP A 44 -4.49 -4.78 3.30
N TYR A 45 -3.49 -4.10 3.86
CA TYR A 45 -3.44 -2.64 3.90
C TYR A 45 -2.40 -2.10 2.94
N TYR A 46 -2.84 -1.21 2.05
CA TYR A 46 -2.02 -0.54 1.04
C TYR A 46 -1.66 0.86 1.51
N THR A 47 -0.37 1.15 1.56
CA THR A 47 0.16 2.46 1.94
C THR A 47 0.89 3.07 0.77
N LEU A 48 0.41 4.23 0.30
CA LEU A 48 1.11 5.05 -0.68
C LEU A 48 1.94 6.11 0.05
N VAL A 49 3.23 6.16 -0.26
CA VAL A 49 4.17 7.18 0.23
C VAL A 49 4.73 7.92 -0.96
N VAL A 50 4.67 9.25 -0.96
CA VAL A 50 5.28 10.11 -2.00
C VAL A 50 6.23 11.08 -1.32
N ASP A 51 7.48 11.11 -1.77
CA ASP A 51 8.58 11.92 -1.23
C ASP A 51 8.69 11.81 0.30
N LYS A 52 8.63 10.57 0.80
CA LYS A 52 8.68 10.21 2.24
C LYS A 52 7.46 10.64 3.07
N ASN A 53 6.41 11.17 2.44
CA ASN A 53 5.17 11.52 3.11
C ASN A 53 4.10 10.46 2.82
N VAL A 54 3.42 9.98 3.86
CA VAL A 54 2.31 9.04 3.71
C VAL A 54 1.11 9.79 3.14
N MET A 55 0.64 9.37 1.98
CA MET A 55 -0.55 9.93 1.33
C MET A 55 -1.82 9.29 1.88
N PHE A 56 -1.81 7.96 2.01
CA PHE A 56 -2.90 7.20 2.61
C PHE A 56 -2.43 5.82 3.07
N THR A 57 -3.26 5.20 3.91
CA THR A 57 -3.27 3.75 4.16
C THR A 57 -4.73 3.28 4.06
N LEU A 58 -5.03 2.40 3.10
CA LEU A 58 -6.39 1.93 2.80
C LEU A 58 -6.41 0.39 2.78
N PRO A 59 -7.50 -0.26 3.22
CA PRO A 59 -7.65 -1.69 3.03
C PRO A 59 -7.88 -2.02 1.54
N ASP A 60 -7.57 -3.26 1.18
CA ASP A 60 -7.78 -3.87 -0.15
C ASP A 60 -9.15 -3.57 -0.78
N ASP A 61 -10.22 -3.58 0.01
CA ASP A 61 -11.58 -3.30 -0.46
C ASP A 61 -11.80 -1.88 -1.01
N TYR A 62 -10.98 -0.91 -0.58
CA TYR A 62 -11.14 0.51 -0.93
C TYR A 62 -9.99 1.08 -1.75
N VAL A 63 -8.99 0.28 -2.14
CA VAL A 63 -7.83 0.76 -2.89
C VAL A 63 -7.97 0.60 -4.41
N GLU A 64 -9.02 -0.09 -4.89
CA GLU A 64 -9.14 -0.46 -6.31
C GLU A 64 -9.40 0.71 -7.26
N ASP A 65 -10.16 1.71 -6.80
CA ASP A 65 -10.44 2.96 -7.53
C ASP A 65 -10.72 4.08 -6.51
N ILE A 66 -9.78 5.00 -6.37
CA ILE A 66 -9.80 6.07 -5.37
C ILE A 66 -9.84 7.44 -6.01
N VAL A 67 -10.53 8.35 -5.33
CA VAL A 67 -10.46 9.79 -5.57
C VAL A 67 -10.35 10.49 -4.22
N LEU A 68 -9.13 10.79 -3.79
CA LEU A 68 -8.89 11.56 -2.57
C LEU A 68 -8.80 13.04 -2.95
N THR A 69 -9.64 13.86 -2.33
CA THR A 69 -9.71 15.30 -2.62
C THR A 69 -9.15 16.08 -1.44
N HIS A 70 -8.17 16.94 -1.71
CA HIS A 70 -7.60 17.85 -0.73
C HIS A 70 -7.80 19.29 -1.20
N ARG A 71 -8.22 20.16 -0.28
CA ARG A 71 -8.30 21.60 -0.53
C ARG A 71 -7.11 22.24 0.15
N VAL A 72 -6.23 22.83 -0.64
CA VAL A 72 -5.13 23.63 -0.12
C VAL A 72 -5.73 24.80 0.65
N PRO A 73 -5.36 25.00 1.92
CA PRO A 73 -5.80 26.14 2.71
C PRO A 73 -5.58 27.47 1.97
N GLU A 74 -6.41 28.46 2.27
CA GLU A 74 -6.32 29.81 1.66
C GLU A 74 -5.19 30.66 2.26
N ASP A 75 -4.63 30.23 3.39
CA ASP A 75 -3.52 30.91 4.05
C ASP A 75 -2.15 30.49 3.47
N ALA A 76 -1.09 31.17 3.90
CA ALA A 76 0.28 30.93 3.42
C ALA A 76 0.91 29.64 3.95
N ALA A 77 0.10 28.64 4.33
CA ALA A 77 0.60 27.33 4.73
C ALA A 77 1.34 26.69 3.56
N ILE A 78 2.65 26.51 3.70
CA ILE A 78 3.46 25.75 2.76
C ILE A 78 3.08 24.28 2.94
N GLU A 79 2.13 23.80 2.15
CA GLU A 79 1.76 22.39 2.15
C GLU A 79 2.64 21.59 1.17
N PHE A 80 3.66 20.95 1.73
CA PHE A 80 4.31 19.81 1.08
C PHE A 80 3.35 18.62 1.13
N PRO A 81 3.23 17.80 0.07
CA PRO A 81 3.91 17.75 -1.23
C PRO A 81 3.05 18.24 -2.41
N ALA A 82 2.19 19.25 -2.21
CA ALA A 82 1.38 19.77 -3.32
C ALA A 82 2.29 20.10 -4.53
N PRO A 83 1.89 19.75 -5.77
CA PRO A 83 2.71 20.02 -6.94
C PRO A 83 3.12 21.49 -6.91
N SER A 84 4.42 21.72 -6.97
CA SER A 84 5.04 23.04 -6.89
C SER A 84 4.34 23.98 -7.87
N GLY A 85 3.47 24.86 -7.37
CA GLY A 85 2.61 25.71 -8.19
C GLY A 85 1.11 25.67 -7.84
N THR A 86 0.67 24.86 -6.88
CA THR A 86 -0.74 24.85 -6.48
C THR A 86 -1.08 26.08 -5.62
N ALA A 87 -1.97 26.96 -6.10
CA ALA A 87 -2.31 28.21 -5.40
C ALA A 87 -3.16 27.95 -4.14
N PRO A 88 -3.11 28.83 -3.12
CA PRO A 88 -4.02 28.76 -1.97
C PRO A 88 -5.49 28.67 -2.39
N GLY A 89 -6.29 27.89 -1.66
CA GLY A 89 -7.73 27.68 -1.93
C GLY A 89 -8.07 26.72 -3.07
N THR A 90 -7.08 26.21 -3.79
CA THR A 90 -7.29 25.25 -4.88
C THR A 90 -7.59 23.83 -4.37
N ILE A 91 -8.14 22.99 -5.25
CA ILE A 91 -8.41 21.59 -4.98
C ILE A 91 -7.40 20.74 -5.75
N VAL A 92 -6.69 19.88 -5.05
CA VAL A 92 -5.85 18.83 -5.63
C VAL A 92 -6.46 17.46 -5.38
N LYS A 93 -6.21 16.52 -6.28
CA LYS A 93 -6.72 15.15 -6.16
C LYS A 93 -5.61 14.15 -6.28
N ILE A 94 -5.71 13.06 -5.51
CA ILE A 94 -5.01 11.81 -5.80
C ILE A 94 -6.04 10.85 -6.39
N THR A 95 -5.76 10.35 -7.59
CA THR A 95 -6.67 9.44 -8.30
C THR A 95 -5.92 8.21 -8.80
N GLY A 96 -6.61 7.08 -8.88
CA GLY A 96 -6.05 5.84 -9.40
C GLY A 96 -6.46 4.67 -8.54
N GLY A 97 -5.67 3.60 -8.51
CA GLY A 97 -5.99 2.45 -7.70
C GLY A 97 -5.09 1.26 -7.96
N CYS A 98 -5.34 0.20 -7.20
CA CYS A 98 -4.66 -1.08 -7.28
C CYS A 98 -5.64 -2.15 -7.75
N VAL A 99 -5.57 -2.52 -9.03
CA VAL A 99 -6.49 -3.49 -9.63
C VAL A 99 -5.97 -4.93 -9.49
N PRO A 100 -6.84 -5.92 -9.22
CA PRO A 100 -6.44 -7.32 -9.09
C PRO A 100 -6.04 -7.93 -10.43
N VAL A 101 -5.02 -8.79 -10.40
CA VAL A 101 -4.58 -9.63 -11.50
C VAL A 101 -4.79 -11.08 -11.12
N SER A 102 -5.65 -11.78 -11.87
CA SER A 102 -6.04 -13.15 -11.57
C SER A 102 -5.56 -14.15 -12.61
N GLU A 103 -5.10 -15.31 -12.13
CA GLU A 103 -4.74 -16.46 -12.95
C GLU A 103 -5.74 -17.60 -12.73
N LYS A 104 -6.07 -18.35 -13.80
CA LYS A 104 -6.93 -19.53 -13.66
C LYS A 104 -6.10 -20.71 -13.14
N ARG A 105 -6.50 -21.30 -12.01
CA ARG A 105 -5.91 -22.53 -11.46
C ARG A 105 -6.97 -23.62 -11.32
N SER A 106 -6.55 -24.88 -11.45
CA SER A 106 -7.43 -26.03 -11.21
C SER A 106 -7.53 -26.28 -9.71
N PHE A 107 -8.76 -26.24 -9.18
CA PHE A 107 -9.06 -26.57 -7.80
C PHE A 107 -10.26 -27.52 -7.79
N GLY A 108 -10.04 -28.77 -7.36
CA GLY A 108 -11.08 -29.80 -7.33
C GLY A 108 -11.74 -30.08 -8.70
N GLY A 109 -10.98 -30.02 -9.79
CA GLY A 109 -11.47 -30.27 -11.15
C GLY A 109 -12.23 -29.09 -11.79
N LYS A 110 -12.29 -27.93 -11.14
CA LYS A 110 -12.84 -26.68 -11.68
C LYS A 110 -11.74 -25.63 -11.85
N MET A 111 -11.84 -24.82 -12.89
CA MET A 111 -10.96 -23.67 -13.08
C MET A 111 -11.48 -22.49 -12.28
N VAL A 112 -10.73 -22.04 -11.29
CA VAL A 112 -11.04 -20.88 -10.45
C VAL A 112 -10.02 -19.77 -10.71
N GLY A 113 -10.47 -18.51 -10.71
CA GLY A 113 -9.58 -17.36 -10.75
C GLY A 113 -8.96 -17.15 -9.37
N ILE A 114 -7.65 -17.09 -9.29
CA ILE A 114 -6.91 -16.79 -8.08
C ILE A 114 -6.16 -15.50 -8.33
N GLU A 115 -6.35 -14.52 -7.46
CA GLU A 115 -5.58 -13.28 -7.49
C GLU A 115 -4.11 -13.59 -7.17
N VAL A 116 -3.21 -13.18 -8.06
CA VAL A 116 -1.76 -13.44 -7.95
C VAL A 116 -0.95 -12.16 -7.83
N ALA A 117 -1.57 -11.01 -8.10
CA ALA A 117 -0.94 -9.70 -7.94
C ALA A 117 -2.01 -8.61 -7.92
N ARG A 118 -1.62 -7.41 -7.47
CA ARG A 118 -2.28 -6.16 -7.86
C ARG A 118 -1.35 -5.28 -8.66
N VAL A 119 -1.94 -4.49 -9.56
CA VAL A 119 -1.22 -3.46 -10.34
C VAL A 119 -1.75 -2.10 -9.91
N CYS A 120 -0.86 -1.27 -9.39
CA CYS A 120 -1.17 0.02 -8.81
C CYS A 120 -0.69 1.17 -9.69
N SER A 121 -1.56 2.14 -9.93
CA SER A 121 -1.26 3.37 -10.65
C SER A 121 -1.94 4.54 -9.96
N PHE A 122 -1.21 5.62 -9.69
CA PHE A 122 -1.72 6.81 -9.03
C PHE A 122 -1.22 8.09 -9.69
N LYS A 123 -2.12 9.05 -9.79
CA LYS A 123 -1.87 10.43 -10.20
C LYS A 123 -2.05 11.38 -9.03
N TRP A 124 -1.25 12.42 -8.97
CA TRP A 124 -1.47 13.60 -8.16
C TRP A 124 -1.75 14.80 -9.08
N GLY A 125 -3.01 15.25 -9.11
CA GLY A 125 -3.47 16.15 -10.16
C GLY A 125 -3.28 15.47 -11.51
N ASP A 126 -2.51 16.10 -12.39
CA ASP A 126 -2.19 15.56 -13.71
C ASP A 126 -0.88 14.76 -13.76
N VAL A 127 -0.12 14.74 -12.67
CA VAL A 127 1.21 14.10 -12.60
C VAL A 127 1.08 12.65 -12.20
N ASP A 128 1.59 11.73 -13.01
CA ASP A 128 1.75 10.33 -12.59
C ASP A 128 2.82 10.25 -11.51
N VAL A 129 2.45 9.78 -10.31
CA VAL A 129 3.39 9.58 -9.19
C VAL A 129 3.74 8.10 -9.01
N LEU A 130 2.89 7.20 -9.49
CA LEU A 130 3.12 5.77 -9.55
C LEU A 130 2.46 5.22 -10.80
N LYS A 131 3.13 4.34 -11.54
CA LYS A 131 2.56 3.74 -12.74
C LYS A 131 2.88 2.26 -12.84
N ASP A 132 1.83 1.46 -13.01
CA ASP A 132 1.88 0.02 -13.28
C ASP A 132 2.75 -0.76 -12.28
N ALA A 133 2.80 -0.30 -11.01
CA ALA A 133 3.57 -0.95 -9.95
C ALA A 133 2.91 -2.27 -9.57
N ARG A 134 3.66 -3.37 -9.63
CA ARG A 134 3.08 -4.71 -9.52
C ARG A 134 3.46 -5.41 -8.22
N LEU A 135 2.52 -5.45 -7.29
CA LEU A 135 2.65 -6.18 -6.02
C LEU A 135 2.20 -7.63 -6.21
N LYS A 136 3.13 -8.59 -6.13
CA LYS A 136 2.84 -10.02 -6.32
C LYS A 136 2.53 -10.73 -5.00
N PHE A 137 1.50 -11.56 -5.01
CA PHE A 137 1.16 -12.50 -3.93
C PHE A 137 1.74 -13.88 -4.29
N GLU A 138 2.33 -14.56 -3.30
CA GLU A 138 2.98 -15.87 -3.50
C GLU A 138 1.97 -17.01 -3.34
#